data_AF-A0A6A6AK08-F1
#
_entry.id   AF-A0A6A6AK08-F1
#
_cell.length_a   1.000
_cell.length_b   1.000
_cell.length_c   1.000
_cell.angle_alpha   90.00
_cell.angle_beta   90.00
_cell.angle_gamma   90.00
#
_symmetry.space_group_name_H-M   'P 1'
#
loop_
_entity.id
_entity.type
_entity.pdbx_description
1 polymer ?
#
loop_
_entity_poly.entity_id
_entity_poly.type
_entity_poly.pdbx_seq_one_letter_code
_entity_poly.pdbx_strand_id
1 'polypeptide(L)'
;RYAFGTGFSAKNQTTILNYTSALSRFGLAHLTQQTNISSPFISVYDSLAHAERVARFFSEKYGEDTYVVTVDTRHFARGPVFRAADLLRDGEGEGKEKEKGEERAQWLHWGEYLVMYRIPAQAIRDQTPVAQGENQKWRAVGVIGGA
;
A
#
# COMPACT_ATOMS: atom_id res chain seq x y z
N ARG A 1 -0.44 -4.92 -8.85
CA ARG A 1 -0.22 -6.37 -9.08
C ARG A 1 1.08 -6.74 -8.37
N TYR A 2 1.14 -7.93 -7.78
CA TYR A 2 2.31 -8.42 -7.06
C TYR A 2 2.53 -9.90 -7.36
N ALA A 3 3.80 -10.30 -7.49
CA ALA A 3 4.23 -11.68 -7.32
C ALA A 3 5.68 -11.69 -6.82
N PHE A 4 6.03 -12.63 -5.94
CA PHE A 4 7.36 -12.68 -5.31
C PHE A 4 8.51 -12.64 -6.33
N GLY A 5 8.40 -13.41 -7.43
CA GLY A 5 9.44 -13.47 -8.45
C GLY A 5 9.53 -12.27 -9.40
N THR A 6 8.54 -11.36 -9.41
CA THR A 6 8.50 -10.23 -10.36
C THR A 6 8.42 -8.85 -9.70
N GLY A 7 8.07 -8.81 -8.41
CA GLY A 7 7.89 -7.61 -7.60
C GLY A 7 6.48 -7.02 -7.71
N PHE A 8 6.37 -5.72 -7.47
CA PHE A 8 5.12 -4.97 -7.60
C PHE A 8 5.09 -4.16 -8.89
N SER A 9 3.92 -4.13 -9.53
CA SER A 9 3.59 -3.18 -10.60
C SER A 9 2.31 -2.44 -10.24
N ALA A 10 2.35 -1.12 -10.25
CA ALA A 10 1.17 -0.24 -10.16
C ALA A 10 0.15 -0.57 -11.27
N LYS A 11 -1.11 -0.21 -11.04
CA LYS A 11 -2.21 -0.44 -12.00
C LYS A 11 -1.97 0.31 -13.32
N ASN A 12 -1.32 1.46 -13.25
CA ASN A 12 -0.96 2.30 -14.39
C ASN A 12 0.57 2.41 -14.50
N GLN A 13 1.11 2.18 -15.70
CA GLN A 13 2.55 2.21 -15.98
C GLN A 13 2.93 3.30 -17.00
N THR A 14 1.96 4.08 -17.48
CA THR A 14 2.15 5.00 -18.62
C THR A 14 1.92 6.46 -18.25
N THR A 15 1.24 6.75 -17.14
CA THR A 15 1.00 8.13 -16.70
C THR A 15 2.30 8.78 -16.24
N ILE A 16 2.74 9.79 -17.00
CA ILE A 16 3.89 10.62 -16.66
C ILE A 16 3.43 11.77 -15.74
N LEU A 17 4.09 11.94 -14.60
CA LEU A 17 3.85 13.04 -13.67
C LEU A 17 4.86 14.16 -13.92
N ASN A 18 4.54 15.04 -14.87
CA ASN A 18 5.39 16.18 -15.25
C ASN A 18 4.99 17.51 -14.57
N TYR A 19 3.85 17.53 -13.87
CA TYR A 19 3.38 18.70 -13.12
C TYR A 19 2.91 18.28 -11.72
N THR A 20 3.07 19.17 -10.74
CA THR A 20 2.59 18.95 -9.36
C THR A 20 1.07 18.80 -9.31
N SER A 21 0.31 19.47 -10.17
CA SER A 21 -1.14 19.30 -10.29
C SER A 21 -1.56 17.88 -10.69
N ALA A 22 -0.79 17.23 -11.57
CA ALA A 22 -1.00 15.83 -11.92
C ALA A 22 -0.67 14.91 -10.74
N LEU A 23 0.41 15.19 -10.01
CA LEU A 23 0.76 14.49 -8.78
C LEU A 23 -0.36 14.59 -7.74
N SER A 24 -0.88 15.79 -7.45
CA SER A 24 -1.98 15.98 -6.50
C SER A 24 -3.22 15.20 -6.93
N ARG A 25 -3.61 15.27 -8.21
CA ARG A 25 -4.77 14.54 -8.74
C ARG A 25 -4.63 13.03 -8.56
N PHE A 26 -3.54 12.43 -9.06
CA PHE A 26 -3.37 10.98 -8.99
C PHE A 26 -3.04 10.49 -7.58
N GLY A 27 -2.34 11.30 -6.79
CA GLY A 27 -1.93 11.01 -5.42
C GLY A 27 -3.12 11.02 -4.48
N LEU A 28 -3.91 12.10 -4.48
CA LEU A 28 -5.12 12.19 -3.65
C LEU A 28 -6.14 11.11 -4.05
N ALA A 29 -6.34 10.87 -5.34
CA ALA A 29 -7.21 9.80 -5.81
C ALA A 29 -6.73 8.41 -5.34
N HIS A 30 -5.42 8.19 -5.29
CA HIS A 30 -4.84 6.93 -4.78
C HIS A 30 -5.11 6.77 -3.28
N LEU A 31 -4.80 7.79 -2.49
CA LEU A 31 -4.95 7.75 -1.03
C LEU A 31 -6.43 7.61 -0.63
N THR A 32 -7.32 8.33 -1.31
CA THR A 32 -8.77 8.26 -1.08
C THR A 32 -9.45 7.06 -1.75
N GLN A 33 -8.69 6.10 -2.30
CA GLN A 33 -9.18 4.85 -2.89
C GLN A 33 -10.19 5.05 -4.03
N GLN A 34 -10.06 6.12 -4.82
CA GLN A 34 -10.94 6.38 -5.96
C GLN A 34 -10.72 5.34 -7.07
N THR A 35 -11.78 4.62 -7.41
CA THR A 35 -11.70 3.47 -8.34
C THR A 35 -11.75 3.86 -9.82
N ASN A 36 -12.26 5.06 -10.13
CA ASN A 36 -12.35 5.62 -11.48
C ASN A 36 -11.02 6.17 -12.02
N ILE A 37 -9.98 6.26 -11.19
CA ILE A 37 -8.64 6.72 -11.59
C ILE A 37 -7.65 5.56 -11.49
N SER A 38 -6.99 5.25 -12.61
CA SER A 38 -5.95 4.22 -12.63
C SER A 38 -4.64 4.78 -12.08
N SER A 39 -4.32 4.43 -10.84
CA SER A 39 -3.17 5.01 -10.14
C SER A 39 -1.82 4.46 -10.61
N PRO A 40 -0.80 5.33 -10.81
CA PRO A 40 0.57 4.94 -11.10
C PRO A 40 1.41 4.61 -9.85
N PHE A 41 0.79 4.56 -8.66
CA PHE A 41 1.51 4.40 -7.39
C PHE A 41 1.37 3.01 -6.77
N ILE A 42 2.36 2.67 -5.94
CA ILE A 42 2.39 1.56 -5.01
C ILE A 42 2.62 2.15 -3.62
N SER A 43 1.69 1.92 -2.70
CA SER A 43 1.83 2.28 -1.28
C SER A 43 2.89 1.42 -0.60
N VAL A 44 3.80 2.07 0.13
CA VAL A 44 4.73 1.43 1.04
C VAL A 44 4.72 2.16 2.38
N TYR A 45 4.97 1.46 3.47
CA TYR A 45 5.01 2.03 4.81
C TYR A 45 6.43 1.97 5.37
N ASP A 46 6.82 3.00 6.13
CA ASP A 46 8.14 3.07 6.76
C ASP A 46 8.24 2.27 8.08
N SER A 47 7.11 1.79 8.60
CA SER A 47 7.02 1.03 9.84
C SER A 47 6.35 -0.33 9.64
N LEU A 48 7.07 -1.40 9.94
CA LEU A 48 6.54 -2.77 9.90
C LEU A 48 5.29 -2.91 10.79
N ALA A 49 5.38 -2.43 12.04
CA ALA A 49 4.28 -2.55 12.99
C ALA A 49 3.02 -1.84 12.50
N HIS A 50 3.15 -0.73 11.77
CA HIS A 50 2.00 -0.06 11.19
C HIS A 50 1.47 -0.77 9.94
N ALA A 51 2.36 -1.21 9.06
CA ALA A 51 2.02 -2.00 7.88
C ALA A 51 1.21 -3.25 8.26
N GLU A 52 1.58 -3.94 9.33
CA GLU A 52 0.83 -5.09 9.86
C GLU A 52 -0.57 -4.70 10.34
N ARG A 53 -0.73 -3.57 11.04
CA ARG A 53 -2.06 -3.10 11.48
C ARG A 53 -2.95 -2.74 10.30
N VAL A 54 -2.40 -2.06 9.29
CA VAL A 54 -3.11 -1.74 8.04
C VAL A 54 -3.49 -3.02 7.29
N ALA A 55 -2.57 -3.99 7.22
CA ALA A 55 -2.82 -5.28 6.58
C ALA A 55 -3.96 -6.05 7.26
N ARG A 56 -4.00 -6.10 8.60
CA ARG A 56 -5.10 -6.71 9.36
C ARG A 56 -6.42 -6.01 9.09
N PHE A 57 -6.43 -4.69 9.15
CA PHE A 57 -7.61 -3.89 8.85
C PHE A 57 -8.20 -4.19 7.47
N PHE A 58 -7.36 -4.31 6.44
CA PHE A 58 -7.83 -4.66 5.09
C PHE A 58 -8.23 -6.12 4.96
N SER A 59 -7.55 -7.03 5.65
CA SER A 59 -7.95 -8.44 5.70
C SER A 59 -9.33 -8.60 6.33
N GLU A 60 -9.60 -7.94 7.47
CA GLU A 60 -10.93 -7.94 8.12
C GLU A 60 -11.99 -7.28 7.24
N LYS A 61 -11.65 -6.17 6.56
CA LYS A 61 -12.58 -5.44 5.69
C LYS A 61 -13.01 -6.24 4.46
N TYR A 62 -12.11 -7.01 3.86
CA TYR A 62 -12.35 -7.71 2.59
C TYR A 62 -12.44 -9.24 2.72
N GLY A 63 -12.09 -9.81 3.87
CA GLY A 63 -12.07 -11.26 4.10
C GLY A 63 -10.97 -11.99 3.31
N GLU A 64 -9.91 -11.29 2.90
CA GLU A 64 -8.86 -11.82 2.03
C GLU A 64 -7.56 -12.13 2.78
N ASP A 65 -6.79 -13.08 2.24
CA ASP A 65 -5.42 -13.34 2.69
C ASP A 65 -4.53 -12.12 2.43
N THR A 66 -3.99 -11.53 3.50
CA THR A 66 -3.13 -10.35 3.40
C THR A 66 -1.72 -10.66 3.87
N TYR A 67 -0.75 -10.23 3.08
CA TYR A 67 0.68 -10.38 3.33
C TYR A 67 1.31 -9.01 3.53
N VAL A 68 2.29 -8.93 4.42
CA VAL A 68 3.23 -7.81 4.48
C VAL A 68 4.49 -8.21 3.75
N VAL A 69 4.90 -7.39 2.80
CA VAL A 69 6.09 -7.61 1.99
C VAL A 69 7.15 -6.60 2.40
N THR A 70 8.28 -7.10 2.90
CA THR A 70 9.41 -6.25 3.26
C THR A 70 10.23 -5.94 2.01
N VAL A 71 10.52 -4.66 1.79
CA VAL A 71 11.23 -4.19 0.61
C VAL A 71 12.51 -3.45 0.98
N ASP A 72 13.59 -3.68 0.22
CA ASP A 72 14.85 -2.94 0.33
C ASP A 72 14.88 -1.77 -0.65
N THR A 73 14.86 -0.57 -0.09
CA THR A 73 14.82 0.69 -0.83
C THR A 73 16.06 0.92 -1.69
N ARG A 74 17.19 0.26 -1.40
CA ARG A 74 18.43 0.36 -2.22
C ARG A 74 18.24 -0.21 -3.62
N HIS A 75 17.26 -1.10 -3.80
CA HIS A 75 16.96 -1.74 -5.08
C HIS A 75 15.72 -1.13 -5.75
N PHE A 76 15.20 0.00 -5.26
CA PHE A 76 14.10 0.68 -5.93
C PHE A 76 14.53 1.14 -7.33
N ALA A 77 13.60 1.04 -8.28
CA ALA A 77 13.80 1.62 -9.59
C ALA A 77 13.99 3.14 -9.46
N ARG A 78 14.81 3.74 -10.32
CA ARG A 78 14.96 5.20 -10.36
C ARG A 78 13.59 5.81 -10.67
N GLY A 79 13.15 6.73 -9.81
CA GLY A 79 11.86 7.36 -9.96
C GLY A 79 11.50 8.18 -8.74
N PRO A 80 10.45 9.00 -8.84
CA PRO A 80 10.01 9.80 -7.73
C PRO A 80 9.32 8.92 -6.67
N VAL A 81 9.50 9.32 -5.41
CA VAL A 81 8.80 8.77 -4.25
C VAL A 81 8.19 9.95 -3.51
N PHE A 82 6.91 9.84 -3.17
CA PHE A 82 6.15 10.92 -2.55
C PHE A 82 5.66 10.50 -1.18
N ARG A 83 5.75 11.38 -0.18
CA ARG A 83 5.17 11.11 1.14
C ARG A 83 3.67 11.39 1.10
N ALA A 84 2.86 10.45 1.58
CA ALA A 84 1.40 10.59 1.58
C ALA A 84 0.93 11.82 2.40
N ALA A 85 1.58 12.07 3.54
CA ALA A 85 1.27 13.19 4.42
C ALA A 85 1.40 14.57 3.73
N ASP A 86 2.38 14.74 2.82
CA ASP A 86 2.55 16.00 2.10
C ASP A 86 1.39 16.23 1.11
N LEU A 87 0.91 15.16 0.47
CA LEU A 87 -0.20 15.23 -0.48
C LEU A 87 -1.55 15.47 0.21
N LEU A 88 -1.78 14.87 1.39
CA LEU A 88 -3.00 15.08 2.17
C LEU A 88 -3.10 16.52 2.67
N ARG A 89 -1.99 17.09 3.15
CA ARG A 89 -1.94 18.49 3.59
C ARG A 89 -2.30 19.47 2.46
N ASP A 90 -1.86 19.19 1.24
CA ASP A 90 -2.15 20.07 0.10
C ASP A 90 -3.59 19.90 -0.44
N GLY A 91 -4.25 18.77 -0.15
CA GLY A 91 -5.64 18.51 -0.53
C GLY A 91 -6.67 19.02 0.48
N GLU A 92 -6.30 19.06 1.76
CA GLU A 92 -7.04 19.67 2.85
C GLU A 92 -6.75 21.18 2.86
N GLY A 93 -7.43 21.95 2.01
CA GLY A 93 -7.31 23.41 2.02
C GLY A 93 -7.42 23.98 3.45
N GLU A 94 -6.56 24.95 3.78
CA GLU A 94 -6.46 25.57 5.11
C GLU A 94 -7.86 25.92 5.67
N GLY A 95 -8.37 25.13 6.62
CA GLY A 95 -9.58 25.48 7.39
C GLY A 95 -10.79 24.55 7.30
N LYS A 96 -10.67 23.30 6.83
CA LYS A 96 -11.76 22.32 7.03
C LYS A 96 -11.67 21.66 8.41
N GLU A 97 -12.74 21.74 9.18
CA GLU A 97 -12.88 21.06 10.47
C GLU A 97 -12.79 19.54 10.27
N LYS A 98 -11.96 18.88 11.09
CA LYS A 98 -11.68 17.46 10.94
C LYS A 98 -12.90 16.60 11.25
N GLU A 99 -13.55 16.06 10.22
CA GLU A 99 -14.59 15.07 10.41
C GLU A 99 -14.00 13.74 10.91
N LYS A 100 -14.78 12.92 11.63
CA LYS A 100 -14.35 11.59 12.13
C LYS A 100 -13.79 10.65 11.05
N GLY A 101 -14.08 10.90 9.77
CA GLY A 101 -13.48 10.18 8.65
C GLY A 101 -12.01 10.51 8.42
N GLU A 102 -11.56 11.71 8.78
CA GLU A 102 -10.20 12.19 8.58
C GLU A 102 -9.21 11.56 9.55
N GLU A 103 -9.60 11.30 10.80
CA GLU A 103 -8.74 10.60 11.76
C GLU A 103 -8.39 9.19 11.26
N ARG A 104 -9.37 8.49 10.67
CA ARG A 104 -9.15 7.16 10.07
C ARG A 104 -8.27 7.25 8.82
N ALA A 105 -8.48 8.26 7.97
CA ALA A 105 -7.64 8.48 6.79
C ALA A 105 -6.20 8.79 7.20
N GLN A 106 -6.02 9.66 8.19
CA GLN A 106 -4.71 10.03 8.74
C GLN A 106 -4.00 8.83 9.36
N TRP A 107 -4.72 7.98 10.10
CA TRP A 107 -4.17 6.72 10.60
C TRP A 107 -3.78 5.77 9.47
N LEU A 108 -4.60 5.60 8.43
CA LEU A 108 -4.33 4.70 7.31
C LEU A 108 -3.07 5.08 6.53
N HIS A 109 -2.80 6.38 6.41
CA HIS A 109 -1.72 6.91 5.60
C HIS A 109 -0.49 7.34 6.42
N TRP A 110 -0.44 6.98 7.71
CA TRP A 110 0.66 7.33 8.58
C TRP A 110 1.94 6.59 8.16
N GLY A 111 3.03 7.32 7.92
CA GLY A 111 4.29 6.72 7.45
C GLY A 111 4.21 6.14 6.03
N GLU A 112 3.16 6.44 5.25
CA GLU A 112 3.01 5.96 3.89
C GLU A 112 3.79 6.80 2.87
N TYR A 113 4.41 6.10 1.93
CA TYR A 113 5.06 6.65 0.74
C TYR A 113 4.47 6.01 -0.52
N LEU A 114 4.38 6.81 -1.58
CA LEU A 114 3.90 6.42 -2.89
C LEU A 114 5.10 6.23 -3.83
N VAL A 115 5.39 4.99 -4.17
CA VAL A 115 6.43 4.62 -5.15
C VAL A 115 5.81 4.53 -6.54
N MET A 116 6.41 5.17 -7.54
CA MET A 116 5.86 5.18 -8.89
C MET A 116 6.20 3.90 -9.66
N TYR A 117 5.21 3.39 -10.39
CA TYR A 117 5.27 2.27 -11.34
C TYR A 117 5.67 0.91 -10.79
N ARG A 118 6.89 0.74 -10.29
CA ARG A 118 7.44 -0.60 -10.06
C ARG A 118 8.37 -0.68 -8.85
N ILE A 119 8.16 -1.72 -8.05
CA ILE A 119 9.17 -2.23 -7.10
C ILE A 119 9.68 -3.55 -7.67
N PRO A 120 10.95 -3.64 -8.08
CA PRO A 120 11.46 -4.83 -8.78
C PRO A 120 11.66 -6.01 -7.83
N ALA A 121 11.76 -7.23 -8.37
CA ALA A 121 11.92 -8.46 -7.58
C ALA A 121 13.14 -8.42 -6.64
N GLN A 122 14.24 -7.80 -7.08
CA GLN A 122 15.46 -7.64 -6.30
C GLN A 122 15.27 -6.82 -5.02
N ALA A 123 14.24 -5.98 -4.98
CA ALA A 123 13.88 -5.22 -3.79
C ALA A 123 13.06 -6.04 -2.79
N ILE A 124 12.47 -7.17 -3.19
CA ILE A 124 11.67 -8.00 -2.29
C ILE A 124 12.60 -8.81 -1.38
N ARG A 125 12.47 -8.63 -0.06
CA ARG A 125 13.29 -9.31 0.94
C ARG A 125 12.57 -10.49 1.58
N ASP A 126 11.33 -10.26 1.99
CA ASP A 126 10.50 -11.26 2.66
C ASP A 126 9.02 -11.00 2.40
N GLN A 127 8.19 -12.03 2.55
CA GLN A 127 6.74 -11.90 2.59
C GLN A 127 6.19 -12.69 3.78
N THR A 128 5.52 -11.99 4.70
CA THR A 128 4.96 -12.58 5.90
C THR A 128 3.43 -12.56 5.81
N PRO A 129 2.73 -13.69 5.97
CA PRO A 129 1.27 -13.68 6.08
C PRO A 129 0.86 -13.02 7.41
N VAL A 130 -0.02 -12.02 7.36
CA VAL A 130 -0.48 -11.28 8.55
C VAL A 130 -1.88 -11.70 8.98
N ALA A 131 -2.72 -12.06 8.01
CA ALA A 131 -4.04 -12.60 8.25
C ALA A 131 -4.40 -13.55 7.11
N GLN A 132 -4.92 -14.72 7.47
CA GLN A 132 -5.46 -15.70 6.54
C GLN A 132 -6.98 -15.60 6.64
N GLY A 133 -7.66 -15.34 5.52
CA GLY A 133 -9.09 -15.08 5.48
C GLY A 133 -9.92 -16.24 6.05
N GLU A 134 -11.16 -15.94 6.45
CA GLU A 134 -12.07 -16.85 7.19
C GLU A 134 -12.36 -18.20 6.49
N ASN A 135 -11.96 -18.38 5.23
CA ASN A 135 -12.23 -19.55 4.41
C ASN A 135 -11.20 -20.70 4.51
N GLN A 136 -10.31 -20.72 5.51
CA GLN A 136 -9.31 -21.79 5.66
C GLN A 136 -9.69 -22.93 6.63
N LYS A 137 -10.99 -23.19 6.89
CA LYS A 137 -11.41 -24.40 7.65
C LYS A 137 -10.93 -25.72 7.03
N TRP A 138 -10.50 -25.73 5.77
CA TRP A 138 -10.12 -26.94 5.04
C TRP A 138 -8.61 -27.22 5.04
N ARG A 139 -7.78 -26.32 5.57
CA ARG A 139 -6.32 -26.52 5.67
C ARG A 139 -5.83 -27.00 7.03
N ALA A 140 -6.73 -27.32 7.96
CA ALA A 140 -6.41 -28.03 9.21
C ALA A 140 -5.99 -29.51 9.00
N VAL A 141 -5.91 -29.99 7.76
CA VAL A 141 -5.42 -31.33 7.43
C VAL A 141 -3.98 -31.23 6.93
N GLY A 142 -3.02 -31.17 7.86
CA GLY A 142 -1.61 -31.07 7.50
C GLY A 142 -0.62 -30.84 8.63
N VAL A 143 -0.97 -31.13 9.89
CA VAL A 143 0.05 -31.37 10.93
C VAL A 143 0.33 -32.86 10.91
N ILE A 144 1.30 -33.26 10.09
CA ILE A 144 1.94 -34.57 10.17
C ILE A 144 3.25 -34.40 10.94
N GLY A 145 3.38 -35.15 12.05
CA GLY A 145 4.62 -35.41 12.78
C GLY A 145 4.78 -34.58 14.05
N GLY A 146 4.60 -35.09 15.28
CA GLY A 146 4.47 -36.49 15.68
C GLY A 146 5.80 -37.23 15.72
N ALA A 147 6.77 -36.74 16.51
CA ALA A 147 7.79 -37.51 17.24
C ALA A 147 8.49 -36.58 18.24
#